data_AF-A0CF72-F1
#
_entry.id   AF-A0CF72-F1
#
_cell.length_a   1.000
_cell.length_b   1.000
_cell.length_c   1.000
_cell.angle_alpha   90.00
_cell.angle_beta   90.00
_cell.angle_gamma   90.00
#
_symmetry.space_group_name_H-M   'P 1'
#
loop_
_entity.id
_entity.type
_entity.pdbx_description
1 polymer ?
#
loop_
_entity_poly.entity_id
_entity_poly.type
_entity_poly.pdbx_seq_one_letter_code
_entity_poly.pdbx_strand_id
1 'polypeptide(L)'
;MGDFQGEYIQQFLCNINLRKKIKELLKEKTEILQKLEQLEKEGENQSFEERKKRLRSLASQIERNFQCPLSKCGKKYGSEGSLNQHIKLKHPELVNKA
;
A
#
# COMPACT_ATOMS: atom_id res chain seq x y z
N MET A 1 -25.59 64.63 -8.59
CA MET A 1 -24.41 64.43 -7.72
C MET A 1 -24.76 63.25 -6.84
N GLY A 2 -24.36 62.05 -7.25
CA GLY A 2 -24.81 60.78 -6.67
C GLY A 2 -24.29 60.54 -5.26
N ASP A 3 -24.92 59.61 -4.55
CA ASP A 3 -24.72 59.28 -3.14
C ASP A 3 -23.37 58.59 -2.86
N PHE A 4 -22.27 59.33 -3.09
CA PHE A 4 -20.88 58.88 -2.91
C PHE A 4 -20.62 58.28 -1.52
N GLN A 5 -21.35 58.76 -0.51
CA GLN A 5 -21.19 58.32 0.87
C GLN A 5 -21.82 56.94 1.09
N GLY A 6 -22.98 56.67 0.48
CA GLY A 6 -23.59 55.34 0.44
C GLY A 6 -22.71 54.30 -0.28
N GLU A 7 -22.17 54.66 -1.44
CA GLU A 7 -21.29 53.77 -2.22
C GLU A 7 -20.00 53.43 -1.45
N TYR A 8 -19.39 54.41 -0.79
CA TYR A 8 -18.20 54.20 0.04
C TYR A 8 -18.47 53.23 1.20
N ILE A 9 -19.58 53.40 1.92
CA ILE A 9 -19.98 52.52 3.02
C ILE A 9 -20.22 51.10 2.50
N GLN A 10 -20.92 50.95 1.37
CA GLN A 10 -21.18 49.65 0.75
C GLN A 10 -19.87 48.94 0.35
N GLN A 11 -18.94 49.66 -0.28
CA GLN A 11 -17.63 49.11 -0.63
C GLN A 11 -16.82 48.69 0.61
N PHE A 12 -16.84 49.51 1.67
CA PHE A 12 -16.17 49.19 2.93
C PHE A 12 -16.71 47.90 3.57
N LEU A 13 -18.04 47.76 3.64
CA LEU A 13 -18.69 46.55 4.17
C LEU A 13 -18.36 45.32 3.31
N CYS A 14 -18.38 45.46 1.99
CA CYS A 14 -17.97 44.40 1.07
C CYS A 14 -16.53 43.95 1.33
N ASN A 15 -15.60 44.91 1.48
CA ASN A 15 -14.20 44.62 1.79
C ASN A 15 -14.01 43.89 3.12
N ILE A 16 -14.80 44.21 4.15
CA ILE A 16 -14.80 43.46 5.43
C ILE A 16 -15.22 42.01 5.20
N ASN A 17 -16.32 41.79 4.48
CA ASN A 17 -16.83 40.45 4.21
C ASN A 17 -15.85 39.64 3.35
N LEU A 18 -15.25 40.26 2.33
CA LEU A 18 -14.21 39.62 1.50
C LEU A 18 -13.00 39.22 2.33
N ARG A 19 -12.52 40.09 3.24
CA ARG A 19 -11.42 39.76 4.15
C ARG A 19 -11.76 38.58 5.08
N LYS A 20 -12.99 38.52 5.59
CA LYS A 20 -13.45 37.35 6.37
C LYS A 20 -13.44 36.09 5.51
N LYS A 21 -13.97 36.18 4.28
CA LYS A 21 -14.01 35.03 3.37
C LYS A 21 -12.62 34.53 2.98
N ILE A 22 -11.67 35.43 2.75
CA ILE A 22 -10.27 35.08 2.49
C ILE A 22 -9.67 34.31 3.68
N LYS A 23 -9.93 34.74 4.93
CA LYS A 23 -9.45 34.03 6.11
C LYS A 23 -10.03 32.61 6.23
N GLU A 24 -11.33 32.45 5.94
CA GLU A 24 -11.97 31.13 5.91
C GLU A 24 -11.34 30.22 4.85
N LEU A 25 -11.19 30.72 3.62
CA LEU A 25 -10.59 29.96 2.52
C LEU A 25 -9.13 29.58 2.80
N LEU A 26 -8.38 30.46 3.46
CA LEU A 26 -7.01 30.15 3.89
C LEU A 26 -6.99 29.01 4.92
N LYS A 27 -7.92 29.03 5.88
CA LYS A 27 -8.06 27.95 6.86
C LYS A 27 -8.40 26.62 6.18
N GLU A 28 -9.38 26.63 5.30
CA GLU A 28 -9.78 25.44 4.53
C GLU A 28 -8.62 24.89 3.69
N LYS A 29 -7.87 25.78 3.00
CA LYS A 29 -6.66 25.40 2.26
C LYS A 29 -5.64 24.72 3.16
N THR A 30 -5.39 25.24 4.36
CA THR A 30 -4.42 24.64 5.29
C THR A 30 -4.85 23.25 5.76
N GLU A 31 -6.13 23.05 6.04
CA GLU A 31 -6.69 21.76 6.44
C GLU A 31 -6.58 20.72 5.31
N ILE A 32 -6.86 21.14 4.07
CA ILE A 32 -6.73 20.27 2.89
C ILE A 32 -5.28 19.84 2.69
N LEU A 33 -4.32 20.76 2.81
CA LEU A 33 -2.88 20.43 2.66
C LEU A 33 -2.41 19.43 3.72
N GLN A 34 -2.83 19.60 4.97
CA GLN A 34 -2.52 18.66 6.05
C GLN A 34 -3.09 17.26 5.75
N LYS A 35 -4.32 17.20 5.22
CA LYS A 35 -4.96 15.93 4.87
C LYS A 35 -4.26 15.22 3.69
N LEU A 36 -3.80 15.97 2.70
CA LEU A 36 -3.00 15.43 1.59
C LEU A 36 -1.70 14.81 2.10
N GLU A 37 -0.96 15.53 2.95
CA GLU A 37 0.30 15.03 3.54
C GLU A 37 0.08 13.72 4.31
N GLN A 38 -1.03 13.61 5.05
CA GLN A 38 -1.37 12.37 5.76
C GLN A 38 -1.62 11.21 4.79
N LEU A 39 -2.39 11.44 3.72
CA LEU A 39 -2.70 10.40 2.73
C LEU A 39 -1.45 9.93 1.96
N GLU A 40 -0.52 10.84 1.67
CA GLU A 40 0.76 10.48 1.04
C GLU A 40 1.57 9.53 1.94
N LYS A 41 1.68 9.84 3.24
CA LYS A 41 2.35 8.97 4.22
C LYS A 41 1.67 7.61 4.36
N GLU A 42 0.33 7.57 4.35
CA GLU A 42 -0.43 6.33 4.40
C GLU A 42 -0.22 5.48 3.14
N GLY A 43 -0.19 6.10 1.95
CA GLY A 43 0.09 5.45 0.67
C GLY A 43 1.50 4.84 0.60
N GLU A 44 2.52 5.55 1.09
CA GLU A 44 3.89 5.04 1.17
C GLU A 44 3.99 3.83 2.11
N ASN A 45 3.34 3.88 3.28
CA ASN A 45 3.32 2.78 4.23
C ASN A 45 2.59 1.54 3.66
N GLN A 46 1.47 1.72 2.96
CA GLN A 46 0.78 0.63 2.27
C GLN A 46 1.66 0.00 1.18
N SER A 47 2.32 0.82 0.35
CA SER A 47 3.26 0.36 -0.68
C SER A 47 4.42 -0.45 -0.08
N PHE A 48 4.93 -0.04 1.08
CA PHE A 48 5.98 -0.76 1.80
C PHE A 48 5.50 -2.13 2.31
N GLU A 49 4.34 -2.20 2.96
CA GLU A 49 3.77 -3.46 3.46
C GLU A 49 3.40 -4.43 2.32
N GLU A 50 2.89 -3.93 1.19
CA GLU A 50 2.64 -4.76 0.01
C GLU A 50 3.92 -5.29 -0.64
N ARG A 51 5.02 -4.51 -0.63
CA ARG A 51 6.33 -5.00 -1.10
C ARG A 51 6.84 -6.11 -0.19
N LYS A 52 6.71 -5.95 1.13
CA LYS A 52 7.12 -6.96 2.11
C LYS A 52 6.42 -8.31 1.91
N LYS A 53 5.12 -8.31 1.59
CA LYS A 53 4.35 -9.53 1.27
C LYS A 53 4.79 -10.22 -0.03
N ARG A 54 5.48 -9.53 -0.95
CA ARG A 54 5.91 -10.07 -2.26
C ARG A 54 7.40 -10.44 -2.32
N LEU A 55 8.18 -10.22 -1.26
CA LEU A 55 9.58 -10.62 -1.24
C LEU A 55 9.67 -12.14 -1.20
N ARG A 56 10.11 -12.76 -2.31
CA ARG A 56 10.47 -14.18 -2.32
C ARG A 56 11.63 -14.39 -1.36
N SER A 57 11.51 -15.38 -0.48
CA SER A 57 12.62 -15.84 0.36
C SER A 57 13.81 -16.23 -0.53
N LEU A 58 15.02 -15.87 -0.10
CA LEU A 58 16.23 -16.25 -0.82
C LEU A 58 16.40 -17.77 -0.76
N ALA A 59 16.88 -18.38 -1.85
CA ALA A 59 17.04 -19.84 -1.92
C ALA A 59 17.93 -20.43 -0.79
N SER A 60 18.82 -19.62 -0.21
CA SER A 60 19.65 -19.98 0.94
C SER A 60 18.92 -19.98 2.28
N GLN A 61 17.83 -19.21 2.41
CA GLN A 61 17.04 -19.09 3.65
C GLN A 61 15.91 -20.13 3.73
N ILE A 62 15.65 -20.86 2.65
CA ILE A 62 14.61 -21.90 2.64
C ILE A 62 15.16 -23.14 3.34
N GLU A 63 14.59 -23.44 4.51
CA GLU A 63 14.83 -24.71 5.21
C GLU A 63 14.27 -25.88 4.40
N ARG A 64 15.12 -26.84 4.03
CA ARG A 64 14.74 -27.98 3.18
C ARG A 64 14.51 -29.23 4.01
N ASN A 65 13.47 -29.20 4.83
CA ASN A 65 13.17 -30.26 5.78
C ASN A 65 12.41 -31.45 5.14
N PHE A 66 11.90 -31.29 3.92
CA PHE A 66 11.10 -32.32 3.23
C PHE A 66 11.97 -33.13 2.27
N GLN A 67 12.35 -34.33 2.67
CA GLN A 67 13.21 -35.22 1.86
C GLN A 67 12.39 -36.26 1.09
N CYS A 68 12.80 -36.55 -0.14
CA CYS A 68 12.23 -37.64 -0.93
C CYS A 68 12.44 -39.01 -0.24
N PRO A 69 11.38 -39.82 -0.08
CA PRO A 69 11.47 -41.12 0.61
C PRO A 69 12.25 -42.16 -0.19
N LEU A 70 12.45 -41.95 -1.50
CA LEU A 70 13.26 -42.85 -2.31
C LEU A 70 14.73 -42.67 -1.98
N SER A 71 15.33 -43.68 -1.33
CA SER A 71 16.74 -43.67 -0.90
C SER A 71 17.74 -43.35 -2.03
N LYS A 72 17.40 -43.68 -3.30
CA LYS A 72 18.25 -43.38 -4.46
C LYS A 72 18.18 -41.92 -4.93
N CYS A 73 17.18 -41.14 -4.50
CA CYS A 73 16.96 -39.77 -4.98
C CYS A 73 17.61 -38.71 -4.07
N GLY A 74 17.43 -38.82 -2.75
CA GLY A 74 18.09 -37.95 -1.76
C GLY A 74 17.73 -36.44 -1.80
N LYS A 75 16.82 -36.02 -2.69
CA LYS A 75 16.45 -34.61 -2.88
C LYS A 75 15.65 -34.07 -1.70
N LYS A 76 15.93 -32.81 -1.32
CA LYS A 76 15.26 -32.09 -0.24
C LYS A 76 14.58 -30.83 -0.75
N TYR A 77 13.43 -30.53 -0.17
CA TYR A 77 12.51 -29.49 -0.59
C TYR A 77 12.09 -28.63 0.60
N GLY A 78 11.74 -27.37 0.31
CA GLY A 78 11.36 -26.40 1.33
C GLY A 78 9.91 -26.50 1.78
N SER A 79 9.09 -27.28 1.08
CA SER A 79 7.68 -27.46 1.39
C SER A 79 7.21 -28.84 0.96
N GLU A 80 6.17 -29.34 1.62
CA GLU A 80 5.53 -30.60 1.25
C GLU A 80 4.96 -30.57 -0.17
N GLY A 81 4.36 -29.46 -0.59
CA GLY A 81 3.80 -29.33 -1.96
C GLY A 81 4.85 -29.48 -3.06
N SER A 82 6.05 -28.92 -2.85
CA SER A 82 7.16 -29.06 -3.80
C SER A 82 7.75 -30.49 -3.80
N LEU A 83 7.77 -31.15 -2.65
CA LEU A 83 8.10 -32.58 -2.56
C LEU A 83 7.06 -33.45 -3.28
N ASN A 84 5.77 -33.23 -3.05
CA ASN A 84 4.69 -34.00 -3.67
C ASN A 84 4.69 -33.85 -5.19
N GLN A 85 4.93 -32.63 -5.69
CA GLN A 85 5.11 -32.40 -7.13
C GLN A 85 6.34 -33.14 -7.66
N HIS A 86 7.46 -33.12 -6.93
CA HIS A 86 8.64 -33.89 -7.29
C HIS A 86 8.33 -35.39 -7.41
N ILE A 87 7.63 -35.97 -6.42
CA ILE A 87 7.25 -37.38 -6.42
C ILE A 87 6.34 -37.67 -7.61
N LYS A 88 5.30 -36.86 -7.86
CA LYS A 88 4.41 -37.05 -9.03
C LYS A 88 5.14 -37.05 -10.37
N LEU A 89 6.13 -36.17 -10.54
CA LEU A 89 6.84 -36.00 -11.82
C LEU A 89 8.03 -36.93 -12.01
N LYS A 90 8.70 -37.34 -10.93
CA LYS A 90 9.95 -38.11 -10.98
C LYS A 90 9.84 -39.52 -10.41
N HIS A 91 8.82 -39.76 -9.59
CA HIS A 91 8.53 -41.04 -8.94
C HIS A 91 7.04 -41.41 -9.05
N PRO A 92 6.47 -41.44 -10.28
CA PRO A 92 5.05 -41.78 -10.47
C PRO A 92 4.70 -43.16 -9.88
N GLU A 93 5.67 -44.08 -9.81
CA GLU A 93 5.54 -45.40 -9.18
C GLU A 93 5.20 -45.35 -7.68
N LEU A 94 5.51 -44.25 -7.00
CA LEU A 94 5.22 -44.07 -5.57
C LEU A 94 3.82 -43.52 -5.31
N VAL A 95 3.22 -42.84 -6.29
CA VAL A 95 1.89 -42.21 -6.15
C VAL A 95 0.76 -43.20 -6.47
N ASN A 96 1.01 -44.17 -7.33
CA ASN A 96 0.00 -45.10 -7.84
C ASN A 96 -0.15 -46.38 -6.99
N LYS A 97 0.15 -46.34 -5.69
CA LYS A 97 -0.14 -47.45 -4.79
C LYS A 97 -1.52 -47.26 -4.14
N ALA A 98 -2.48 -48.00 -4.71
CA ALA A 98 -3.89 -48.22 -4.33
C ALA A 98 -4.87 -47.08 -4.64
#